data_AF-A0A2E1BNV4-F1
#
_entry.id   AF-A0A2E1BNV4-F1
#
_cell.length_a   1.000
_cell.length_b   1.000
_cell.length_c   1.000
_cell.angle_alpha   90.00
_cell.angle_beta   90.00
_cell.angle_gamma   90.00
#
_symmetry.space_group_name_H-M   'P 1'
#
loop_
_entity.id
_entity.type
_entity.pdbx_description
1 polymer ?
#
loop_
_entity_poly.entity_id
_entity_poly.type
_entity_poly.pdbx_seq_one_letter_code
_entity_poly.pdbx_strand_id
1 'polypeptide(L)'
;MKRLLPIFLLVGCFFGFSQAEKPVKKYTLDISQFNGSILLHNPDISHLITAHPGGIIVGFNRKRYGHEDWEAEYGYPDTGFSFVYQNMNNPTLGQNFGLYAHYNFYFFKRNLQFRIGQGIAYNTNPYDKNTNFRNNAYGTHLLSTTMAMINYHKENLVAGLGLKAGISLVHYSNANFKAPNTSTNTMALNFGLTYDLDEGGKHSYLKPEKKEKITGPIRYNLVLRGGVNESDVVNSGRYGFYILSAYADKRLGRKSALQIGGDLFYSNFLKELIRFRSISFPEEEVAADTDFKRVGLFVGHELFINKMSIVTQLGYYVYYPFDFEGRTYNRIGLKRYFGDKVFGAITLKSHAAKAEAVEFGIGIRL
;
A
#
# COMPACT_ATOMS: atom_id res chain seq x y z
N MET A 1 34.08 -1.01 -54.92
CA MET A 1 33.44 -0.41 -53.71
C MET A 1 32.41 0.70 -54.02
N LYS A 2 31.80 0.77 -55.21
CA LYS A 2 30.83 1.85 -55.57
C LYS A 2 29.34 1.42 -55.56
N ARG A 3 29.00 0.18 -55.17
CA ARG A 3 27.62 -0.37 -55.25
C ARG A 3 26.91 -0.56 -53.89
N LEU A 4 27.57 -0.28 -52.77
CA LEU A 4 26.98 -0.46 -51.42
C LEU A 4 26.45 0.85 -50.79
N LEU A 5 26.81 2.01 -51.36
CA LEU A 5 26.32 3.31 -50.90
C LEU A 5 24.79 3.50 -50.98
N PRO A 6 24.09 3.08 -52.07
CA PRO A 6 22.65 3.31 -52.16
C PRO A 6 21.85 2.41 -51.20
N ILE A 7 22.37 1.25 -50.82
CA ILE A 7 21.74 0.33 -49.85
C ILE A 7 21.84 0.90 -48.43
N PHE A 8 22.97 1.52 -48.07
CA PHE A 8 23.14 2.18 -46.78
C PHE A 8 22.22 3.40 -46.60
N LEU A 9 21.97 4.15 -47.68
CA LEU A 9 21.03 5.28 -47.67
C LEU A 9 19.55 4.86 -47.56
N LEU A 10 19.18 3.71 -48.15
CA LEU A 10 17.82 3.17 -48.05
C LEU A 10 17.51 2.61 -46.66
N VAL A 11 18.49 2.02 -45.97
CA VAL A 11 18.32 1.52 -44.59
C VAL A 11 18.23 2.68 -43.59
N GLY A 12 18.91 3.81 -43.84
CA GLY A 12 18.83 5.00 -42.98
C GLY A 12 17.46 5.68 -42.95
N CYS A 13 16.64 5.54 -44.01
CA CYS A 13 15.32 6.16 -44.10
C CYS A 13 14.24 5.45 -43.25
N PHE A 14 14.47 4.20 -42.84
CA PHE A 14 13.52 3.44 -42.00
C PHE A 14 13.74 3.63 -40.49
N PHE A 15 14.78 4.35 -40.07
CA PHE A 15 15.08 4.65 -38.66
C PHE A 15 14.89 6.13 -38.30
N GLY A 16 13.93 6.79 -38.95
CA GLY A 16 13.46 8.10 -38.54
C GLY A 16 12.70 8.03 -37.23
N PHE A 17 13.40 8.12 -36.09
CA PHE A 17 12.74 8.40 -34.82
C PHE A 17 12.29 9.87 -34.83
N SER A 18 10.97 10.09 -34.88
CA SER A 18 10.40 11.38 -34.53
C SER A 18 10.90 11.77 -33.14
N GLN A 19 11.66 12.87 -33.04
CA GLN A 19 12.01 13.47 -31.76
C GLN A 19 10.75 14.16 -31.22
N ALA A 20 9.85 13.37 -30.65
CA ALA A 20 8.87 13.94 -29.74
C ALA A 20 9.68 14.58 -28.60
N GLU A 21 9.47 15.87 -28.34
CA GLU A 21 10.04 16.56 -27.18
C GLU A 21 9.80 15.68 -25.94
N LYS A 22 10.87 15.12 -25.38
CA LYS A 22 10.75 14.31 -24.18
C LYS A 22 10.35 15.27 -23.06
N PRO A 23 9.27 14.99 -22.33
CA PRO A 23 8.86 15.85 -21.25
C PRO A 23 10.00 15.96 -20.24
N VAL A 24 10.38 17.20 -19.91
CA VAL A 24 11.45 17.47 -18.95
C VAL A 24 11.06 16.84 -17.62
N LYS A 25 11.90 15.91 -17.15
CA LYS A 25 11.69 15.25 -15.87
C LYS A 25 12.36 16.10 -14.81
N LYS A 26 11.58 16.58 -13.85
CA LYS A 26 12.10 17.37 -12.75
C LYS A 26 12.11 16.57 -11.45
N TYR A 27 13.23 16.60 -10.73
CA TYR A 27 13.43 15.83 -9.52
C TYR A 27 13.71 16.72 -8.31
N THR A 28 13.27 16.26 -7.15
CA THR A 28 13.56 16.91 -5.87
C THR A 28 13.99 15.88 -4.85
N LEU A 29 14.89 16.28 -3.98
CA LEU A 29 15.24 15.54 -2.77
C LEU A 29 14.56 16.21 -1.57
N ASP A 30 14.10 15.42 -0.61
CA ASP A 30 13.67 15.95 0.68
C ASP A 30 14.23 15.11 1.83
N ILE A 31 14.52 15.78 2.94
CA ILE A 31 14.94 15.14 4.18
C ILE A 31 14.12 15.70 5.33
N SER A 32 13.64 14.85 6.22
CA SER A 32 12.88 15.26 7.41
C SER A 32 13.33 14.50 8.62
N GLN A 33 13.66 15.21 9.68
CA GLN A 33 13.75 14.61 11.00
C GLN A 33 12.36 14.55 11.62
N PHE A 34 12.06 13.48 12.34
CA PHE A 34 10.80 13.34 13.07
C PHE A 34 11.01 12.79 14.48
N ASN A 35 10.10 13.13 15.38
CA ASN A 35 10.03 12.61 16.74
C ASN A 35 8.56 12.55 17.20
N GLY A 36 8.17 11.50 17.90
CA GLY A 36 6.76 11.26 18.21
C GLY A 36 6.50 10.19 19.24
N SER A 37 5.27 9.66 19.22
CA SER A 37 4.80 8.65 20.18
C SER A 37 4.13 7.49 19.46
N ILE A 38 4.22 6.31 20.05
CA ILE A 38 3.42 5.16 19.62
C ILE A 38 1.98 5.39 20.07
N LEU A 39 1.02 5.29 19.16
CA LEU A 39 -0.40 5.36 19.47
C LEU A 39 -0.87 4.02 20.06
N LEU A 40 -1.47 4.09 21.24
CA LEU A 40 -2.12 2.94 21.87
C LEU A 40 -3.39 2.59 21.09
N HIS A 41 -3.30 1.55 20.26
CA HIS A 41 -4.41 1.03 19.47
C HIS A 41 -4.81 -0.40 19.88
N ASN A 42 -3.97 -1.06 20.68
CA ASN A 42 -4.24 -2.33 21.34
C ASN A 42 -3.61 -2.29 22.76
N PRO A 43 -4.36 -2.58 23.84
CA PRO A 43 -3.83 -2.66 25.21
C PRO A 43 -2.60 -3.57 25.37
N ASP A 44 -2.50 -4.62 24.56
CA ASP A 44 -1.42 -5.60 24.60
C ASP A 44 -0.05 -5.00 24.31
N ILE A 45 0.04 -3.84 23.65
CA ILE A 45 1.32 -3.16 23.39
C ILE A 45 1.66 -2.08 24.42
N SER A 46 0.81 -1.86 25.43
CA SER A 46 1.02 -0.77 26.40
C SER A 46 2.38 -0.82 27.09
N HIS A 47 2.90 -2.01 27.41
CA HIS A 47 4.22 -2.21 28.01
C HIS A 47 5.40 -1.89 27.07
N LEU A 48 5.14 -1.74 25.78
CA LEU A 48 6.14 -1.35 24.77
C LEU A 48 6.18 0.16 24.52
N ILE A 49 5.16 0.90 24.96
CA ILE A 49 5.07 2.36 24.82
C ILE A 49 5.80 3.03 25.99
N THR A 50 7.13 2.95 25.96
CA THR A 50 7.99 3.43 27.07
C THR A 50 8.80 4.68 26.73
N ALA A 51 8.88 5.06 25.46
CA ALA A 51 9.72 6.13 24.97
C ALA A 51 9.14 6.75 23.69
N HIS A 52 9.78 7.81 23.20
CA HIS A 52 9.39 8.54 22.00
C HIS A 52 10.22 8.08 20.79
N PRO A 53 9.64 7.38 19.79
CA PRO A 53 10.35 7.03 18.57
C PRO A 53 10.77 8.28 17.79
N GLY A 54 11.88 8.18 17.08
CA GLY A 54 12.35 9.25 16.21
C GLY A 54 13.25 8.73 15.10
N GLY A 55 13.49 9.57 14.10
CA GLY A 55 14.22 9.14 12.93
C GLY A 55 14.29 10.16 11.81
N ILE A 56 14.60 9.65 10.61
CA ILE A 56 14.79 10.46 9.41
C ILE A 56 14.00 9.83 8.27
N ILE A 57 13.29 10.69 7.52
CA ILE A 57 12.61 10.37 6.27
C ILE A 57 13.39 11.06 5.14
N VAL A 58 13.89 10.29 4.19
CA VAL A 58 14.51 10.80 2.97
C VAL A 58 13.59 10.49 1.80
N GLY A 59 13.25 11.48 0.98
CA GLY A 59 12.39 11.34 -0.18
C GLY A 59 13.09 11.75 -1.48
N PHE A 60 12.89 10.96 -2.52
CA PHE A 60 13.25 11.30 -3.90
C PHE A 60 11.97 11.38 -4.71
N ASN A 61 11.63 12.57 -5.21
CA ASN A 61 10.36 12.82 -5.89
C ASN A 61 10.59 13.20 -7.35
N ARG A 62 9.72 12.70 -8.22
CA ARG A 62 9.54 13.18 -9.60
C ARG A 62 8.31 14.09 -9.65
N LYS A 63 8.53 15.35 -10.03
CA LYS A 63 7.46 16.33 -10.23
C LYS A 63 6.63 16.03 -11.48
N ARG A 64 5.33 16.31 -11.38
CA ARG A 64 4.36 16.14 -12.48
C ARG A 64 3.80 17.48 -12.93
N TYR A 65 3.59 17.64 -14.24
CA TYR A 65 3.18 18.90 -14.87
C TYR A 65 2.01 18.77 -15.84
N GLY A 66 1.40 17.59 -15.96
CA GLY A 66 0.25 17.37 -16.85
C GLY A 66 0.59 16.66 -18.14
N HIS A 67 1.75 15.98 -18.22
CA HIS A 67 2.15 15.23 -19.41
C HIS A 67 1.43 13.88 -19.52
N GLU A 68 0.83 13.42 -18.42
CA GLU A 68 -0.06 12.26 -18.41
C GLU A 68 -1.47 12.71 -17.98
N ASP A 69 -2.48 12.15 -18.62
CA ASP A 69 -3.90 12.48 -18.43
C ASP A 69 -4.36 12.59 -16.97
N TRP A 70 -3.92 11.62 -16.15
CA TRP A 70 -4.34 11.52 -14.76
C TRP A 70 -3.71 12.60 -13.86
N GLU A 71 -2.60 13.21 -14.26
CA GLU A 71 -1.84 14.14 -13.41
C GLU A 71 -2.71 15.36 -13.06
N ALA A 72 -3.28 16.02 -14.07
CA ALA A 72 -4.14 17.18 -13.86
C ALA A 72 -5.43 16.83 -13.11
N GLU A 73 -5.95 15.62 -13.27
CA GLU A 73 -7.16 15.16 -12.57
C GLU A 73 -6.98 15.11 -11.05
N TYR A 74 -5.75 14.88 -10.57
CA TYR A 74 -5.43 14.79 -9.14
C TYR A 74 -4.59 15.97 -8.62
N GLY A 75 -4.54 17.09 -9.35
CA GLY A 75 -3.80 18.28 -8.92
C GLY A 75 -2.28 18.15 -9.06
N TYR A 76 -1.83 17.39 -10.06
CA TYR A 76 -0.42 17.15 -10.41
C TYR A 76 0.38 16.56 -9.25
N PRO A 77 -0.03 15.39 -8.72
CA PRO A 77 0.66 14.79 -7.58
C PRO A 77 2.03 14.28 -8.00
N ASP A 78 3.03 14.48 -7.13
CA ASP A 78 4.36 13.95 -7.39
C ASP A 78 4.41 12.46 -7.04
N THR A 79 5.30 11.73 -7.69
CA THR A 79 5.54 10.31 -7.44
C THR A 79 6.98 10.11 -7.03
N GLY A 80 7.25 9.23 -6.06
CA GLY A 80 8.62 9.06 -5.60
C GLY A 80 8.83 7.84 -4.75
N PHE A 81 10.04 7.78 -4.20
CA PHE A 81 10.43 6.79 -3.20
C PHE A 81 10.84 7.49 -1.91
N SER A 82 10.53 6.87 -0.78
CA SER A 82 11.02 7.32 0.52
C SER A 82 11.77 6.22 1.22
N PHE A 83 12.87 6.58 1.86
CA PHE A 83 13.53 5.77 2.87
C PHE A 83 13.22 6.34 4.24
N VAL A 84 12.92 5.47 5.22
CA VAL A 84 12.64 5.86 6.60
C VAL A 84 13.51 5.03 7.52
N TYR A 85 14.39 5.70 8.25
CA TYR A 85 15.01 5.13 9.43
C TYR A 85 14.22 5.56 10.66
N GLN A 86 13.83 4.62 11.50
CA GLN A 86 13.11 4.90 12.73
C GLN A 86 13.72 4.09 13.89
N ASN A 87 14.23 4.79 14.90
CA ASN A 87 14.59 4.19 16.17
C ASN A 87 13.39 4.24 17.11
N MET A 88 12.98 3.08 17.64
CA MET A 88 11.83 3.00 18.55
C MET A 88 12.18 3.46 19.97
N ASN A 89 13.47 3.66 20.28
CA ASN A 89 13.98 3.99 21.62
C ASN A 89 13.52 3.01 22.70
N ASN A 90 13.21 1.79 22.29
CA ASN A 90 12.82 0.68 23.13
C ASN A 90 13.56 -0.55 22.59
N PRO A 91 14.41 -1.21 23.40
CA PRO A 91 15.24 -2.32 22.93
C PRO A 91 14.40 -3.53 22.48
N THR A 92 13.22 -3.75 23.06
CA THR A 92 12.28 -4.80 22.65
C THR A 92 11.75 -4.57 21.23
N LEU A 93 11.47 -3.31 20.86
CA LEU A 93 10.97 -2.94 19.52
C LEU A 93 12.10 -2.72 18.48
N GLY A 94 13.30 -2.34 18.93
CA GLY A 94 14.48 -2.16 18.09
C GLY A 94 14.39 -0.96 17.14
N GLN A 95 14.93 -1.12 15.93
CA GLN A 95 14.98 -0.12 14.88
C GLN A 95 14.28 -0.64 13.62
N ASN A 96 13.74 0.27 12.82
CA ASN A 96 13.09 -0.04 11.54
C ASN A 96 13.74 0.73 10.40
N PHE A 97 13.96 0.05 9.28
CA PHE A 97 14.49 0.58 8.03
C PHE A 97 13.47 0.32 6.93
N GLY A 98 12.67 1.33 6.56
CA GLY A 98 11.59 1.22 5.59
C GLY A 98 11.94 1.81 4.23
N LEU A 99 11.49 1.16 3.16
CA LEU A 99 11.52 1.66 1.79
C LEU A 99 10.10 1.70 1.23
N TYR A 100 9.68 2.86 0.72
CA TYR A 100 8.31 3.14 0.32
C TYR A 100 8.27 3.66 -1.11
N ALA A 101 7.27 3.25 -1.87
CA ALA A 101 6.78 4.02 -3.01
C ALA A 101 5.69 4.97 -2.51
N HIS A 102 5.70 6.23 -2.95
CA HIS A 102 4.76 7.23 -2.45
C HIS A 102 4.17 8.14 -3.54
N TYR A 103 3.04 8.74 -3.19
CA TYR A 103 2.46 9.90 -3.85
C TYR A 103 2.50 11.12 -2.93
N ASN A 104 2.73 12.30 -3.49
CA ASN A 104 2.54 13.59 -2.84
C ASN A 104 1.39 14.32 -3.51
N PHE A 105 0.25 14.42 -2.83
CA PHE A 105 -0.87 15.24 -3.24
C PHE A 105 -0.73 16.64 -2.65
N TYR A 106 -1.26 17.64 -3.35
CA TYR A 106 -1.05 19.03 -2.98
C TYR A 106 -2.35 19.82 -2.98
N PHE A 107 -2.51 20.65 -1.94
CA PHE A 107 -3.67 21.50 -1.71
C PHE A 107 -3.24 22.94 -1.43
N PHE A 108 -4.19 23.88 -1.43
CA PHE A 108 -3.94 25.29 -1.09
C PHE A 108 -2.76 25.91 -1.86
N LYS A 109 -2.83 25.86 -3.20
CA LYS A 109 -1.75 26.31 -4.10
C LYS A 109 -0.42 25.60 -3.82
N ARG A 110 -0.50 24.30 -3.50
CA ARG A 110 0.61 23.40 -3.15
C ARG A 110 1.39 23.76 -1.88
N ASN A 111 0.85 24.62 -1.03
CA ASN A 111 1.44 24.91 0.28
C ASN A 111 1.11 23.84 1.34
N LEU A 112 0.15 22.95 1.07
CA LEU A 112 -0.15 21.79 1.90
C LEU A 112 0.11 20.52 1.09
N GLN A 113 0.97 19.65 1.60
CA GLN A 113 1.31 18.36 1.01
C GLN A 113 0.69 17.23 1.84
N PHE A 114 -0.01 16.32 1.18
CA PHE A 114 -0.37 15.02 1.71
C PHE A 114 0.48 13.94 1.04
N ARG A 115 1.41 13.35 1.79
CA ARG A 115 2.20 12.20 1.33
C ARG A 115 1.54 10.92 1.81
N ILE A 116 1.35 9.96 0.91
CA ILE A 116 0.99 8.59 1.27
C ILE A 116 1.96 7.63 0.62
N GLY A 117 2.54 6.73 1.42
CA GLY A 117 3.53 5.76 0.98
C GLY A 117 3.19 4.36 1.48
N GLN A 118 3.47 3.37 0.64
CA GLN A 118 3.39 1.95 0.99
C GLN A 118 4.73 1.30 0.67
N GLY A 119 5.18 0.43 1.56
CA GLY A 119 6.54 -0.08 1.52
C GLY A 119 6.74 -1.39 2.26
N ILE A 120 8.02 -1.76 2.33
CA ILE A 120 8.54 -2.87 3.11
C ILE A 120 9.57 -2.29 4.08
N ALA A 121 9.60 -2.80 5.30
CA ALA A 121 10.58 -2.43 6.30
C ALA A 121 11.32 -3.64 6.86
N TYR A 122 12.56 -3.42 7.26
CA TYR A 122 13.36 -4.36 8.04
C TYR A 122 13.40 -3.89 9.50
N ASN A 123 12.91 -4.73 10.41
CA ASN A 123 13.01 -4.58 11.85
C ASN A 123 14.23 -5.32 12.38
N THR A 124 14.97 -4.72 13.31
CA THR A 124 16.20 -5.31 13.84
C THR A 124 15.99 -6.32 14.96
N ASN A 125 14.84 -6.31 15.65
CA ASN A 125 14.63 -7.12 16.85
C ASN A 125 13.18 -7.60 16.98
N PRO A 126 12.70 -8.52 16.10
CA PRO A 126 11.37 -9.08 16.20
C PRO A 126 11.23 -10.02 17.41
N TYR A 127 10.03 -10.56 17.60
CA TYR A 127 9.74 -11.59 18.58
C TYR A 127 10.67 -12.80 18.42
N ASP A 128 11.27 -13.18 19.54
CA ASP A 128 11.95 -14.45 19.71
C ASP A 128 11.57 -15.03 21.07
N LYS A 129 11.15 -16.29 21.12
CA LYS A 129 10.64 -16.93 22.34
C LYS A 129 11.68 -16.92 23.48
N ASN A 130 12.97 -16.94 23.15
CA ASN A 130 14.04 -17.07 24.15
C ASN A 130 14.68 -15.73 24.48
N THR A 131 14.87 -14.86 23.49
CA THR A 131 15.69 -13.64 23.60
C THR A 131 14.87 -12.36 23.56
N ASN A 132 13.66 -12.36 22.98
CA ASN A 132 12.82 -11.15 22.86
C ASN A 132 11.32 -11.45 22.97
N PHE A 133 10.93 -12.25 23.95
CA PHE A 133 9.56 -12.75 24.11
C PHE A 133 8.52 -11.67 24.43
N ARG A 134 8.98 -10.48 24.85
CA ARG A 134 8.11 -9.32 25.14
C ARG A 134 7.68 -8.56 23.88
N ASN A 135 8.34 -8.76 22.73
CA ASN A 135 7.95 -8.09 21.50
C ASN A 135 6.75 -8.78 20.87
N ASN A 136 5.54 -8.42 21.31
CA ASN A 136 4.31 -8.89 20.67
C ASN A 136 3.90 -8.06 19.44
N ALA A 137 4.62 -6.97 19.13
CA ALA A 137 4.33 -6.10 17.99
C ALA A 137 4.79 -6.69 16.65
N TYR A 138 5.97 -7.30 16.60
CA TYR A 138 6.61 -7.73 15.35
C TYR A 138 7.05 -9.19 15.38
N GLY A 139 6.35 -10.07 14.65
CA GLY A 139 6.71 -11.49 14.54
C GLY A 139 7.85 -11.81 13.56
N THR A 140 8.26 -10.83 12.74
CA THR A 140 9.23 -11.00 11.64
C THR A 140 10.14 -9.78 11.48
N HIS A 141 11.32 -10.01 10.91
CA HIS A 141 12.20 -8.93 10.47
C HIS A 141 11.60 -8.14 9.31
N LEU A 142 10.98 -8.80 8.33
CA LEU A 142 10.32 -8.10 7.23
C LEU A 142 8.89 -7.73 7.61
N LEU A 143 8.58 -6.45 7.49
CA LEU A 143 7.29 -5.86 7.82
C LEU A 143 6.73 -5.14 6.58
N SER A 144 5.41 -5.18 6.42
CA SER A 144 4.67 -4.21 5.63
C SER A 144 4.67 -2.87 6.38
N THR A 145 4.83 -1.78 5.63
CA THR A 145 4.82 -0.46 6.24
C THR A 145 4.07 0.55 5.40
N THR A 146 3.29 1.39 6.07
CA THR A 146 2.49 2.46 5.46
C THR A 146 2.84 3.77 6.15
N MET A 147 3.02 4.82 5.36
CA MET A 147 3.30 6.16 5.86
C MET A 147 2.25 7.13 5.33
N ALA A 148 1.72 7.98 6.20
CA ALA A 148 0.95 9.16 5.83
C ALA A 148 1.60 10.41 6.42
N MET A 149 1.71 11.49 5.67
CA MET A 149 2.21 12.78 6.17
C MET A 149 1.32 13.91 5.71
N ILE A 150 1.12 14.90 6.57
CA ILE A 150 0.50 16.18 6.23
C ILE A 150 1.51 17.27 6.59
N ASN A 151 1.99 17.99 5.58
CA ASN A 151 3.02 19.00 5.74
C ASN A 151 2.57 20.34 5.18
N TYR A 152 2.84 21.42 5.92
CA TYR A 152 3.12 22.68 5.25
C TYR A 152 4.38 22.48 4.40
N HIS A 153 4.32 22.86 3.14
CA HIS A 153 5.34 22.55 2.15
C HIS A 153 5.62 23.77 1.29
N LYS A 154 6.86 24.28 1.35
CA LYS A 154 7.26 25.46 0.61
C LYS A 154 8.61 25.25 -0.06
N GLU A 155 8.57 25.17 -1.39
CA GLU A 155 9.77 24.96 -2.21
C GLU A 155 10.47 26.27 -2.55
N ASN A 156 11.75 26.18 -2.93
CA ASN A 156 12.50 27.24 -3.61
C ASN A 156 12.47 28.60 -2.90
N LEU A 157 12.68 28.59 -1.58
CA LEU A 157 12.88 29.79 -0.76
C LEU A 157 14.21 30.47 -1.06
N VAL A 158 15.31 29.71 -1.18
CA VAL A 158 16.66 30.23 -1.48
C VAL A 158 17.41 29.21 -2.34
N ALA A 159 17.81 29.57 -3.55
CA ALA A 159 18.66 28.73 -4.42
C ALA A 159 18.26 27.24 -4.49
N GLY A 160 16.97 26.95 -4.74
CA GLY A 160 16.47 25.57 -4.82
C GLY A 160 16.10 24.94 -3.47
N LEU A 161 16.55 25.51 -2.35
CA LEU A 161 16.18 25.05 -1.00
C LEU A 161 14.80 25.55 -0.61
N GLY A 162 14.03 24.67 -0.02
CA GLY A 162 12.74 24.92 0.61
C GLY A 162 12.62 24.18 1.93
N LEU A 163 11.47 24.32 2.57
CA LEU A 163 11.19 23.72 3.87
C LEU A 163 9.85 23.00 3.86
N LYS A 164 9.72 22.07 4.80
CA LYS A 164 8.44 21.46 5.14
C LYS A 164 8.37 21.12 6.61
N ALA A 165 7.18 21.24 7.18
CA ALA A 165 6.92 20.95 8.58
C ALA A 165 5.51 20.40 8.72
N GLY A 166 5.31 19.43 9.60
CA GLY A 166 4.00 18.81 9.73
C GLY A 166 3.95 17.62 10.67
N ILE A 167 2.97 16.75 10.40
CA ILE A 167 2.74 15.52 11.13
C ILE A 167 2.90 14.32 10.21
N SER A 168 3.37 13.22 10.78
CA SER A 168 3.55 11.94 10.11
C SER A 168 2.97 10.81 10.95
N LEU A 169 2.40 9.82 10.28
CA LEU A 169 1.96 8.55 10.83
C LEU A 169 2.72 7.45 10.10
N VAL A 170 3.45 6.61 10.82
CA VAL A 170 4.17 5.46 10.28
C VAL A 170 3.65 4.19 10.95
N HIS A 171 3.16 3.26 10.14
CA HIS A 171 2.64 1.97 10.57
C HIS A 171 3.62 0.84 10.21
N TYR A 172 3.81 -0.10 11.13
CA TYR A 172 4.61 -1.31 10.92
C TYR A 172 3.84 -2.56 11.38
N SER A 173 3.64 -3.52 10.48
CA SER A 173 3.05 -4.83 10.78
C SER A 173 3.55 -5.88 9.80
N ASN A 174 3.35 -7.17 10.06
CA ASN A 174 3.61 -8.23 9.08
C ASN A 174 2.34 -8.78 8.42
N ALA A 175 1.21 -8.10 8.61
CA ALA A 175 -0.10 -8.47 8.06
C ALA A 175 -0.51 -9.93 8.33
N ASN A 176 -0.29 -10.40 9.56
CA ASN A 176 -0.55 -11.76 10.02
C ASN A 176 0.19 -12.85 9.24
N PHE A 177 1.33 -12.50 8.63
CA PHE A 177 2.21 -13.48 8.02
C PHE A 177 2.84 -14.42 9.07
N LYS A 178 3.10 -13.93 10.29
CA LYS A 178 3.58 -14.72 11.43
C LYS A 178 3.20 -14.05 12.74
N ALA A 179 2.67 -14.80 13.69
CA ALA A 179 2.37 -14.30 15.03
C ALA A 179 3.64 -14.19 15.89
N PRO A 180 3.71 -13.26 16.85
CA PRO A 180 2.71 -12.23 17.15
C PRO A 180 2.78 -11.04 16.19
N ASN A 181 1.68 -10.28 16.03
CA ASN A 181 1.62 -9.13 15.13
C ASN A 181 0.61 -8.09 15.63
N THR A 182 0.77 -7.58 16.86
CA THR A 182 -0.06 -6.47 17.33
C THR A 182 0.26 -5.15 16.64
N SER A 183 1.39 -5.05 15.94
CA SER A 183 1.85 -3.88 15.16
C SER A 183 2.23 -2.66 16.01
N THR A 184 2.77 -1.62 15.37
CA THR A 184 2.86 -0.29 15.97
C THR A 184 2.43 0.80 15.00
N ASN A 185 1.98 1.92 15.56
CA ASN A 185 1.61 3.14 14.85
C ASN A 185 2.34 4.31 15.51
N THR A 186 3.31 4.93 14.84
CA THR A 186 4.02 6.11 15.36
C THR A 186 3.43 7.37 14.76
N MET A 187 2.87 8.25 15.61
CA MET A 187 2.49 9.59 15.23
C MET A 187 3.58 10.57 15.68
N ALA A 188 4.12 11.34 14.75
CA ALA A 188 5.29 12.18 14.97
C ALA A 188 5.16 13.56 14.33
N LEU A 189 5.75 14.56 14.97
CA LEU A 189 6.02 15.85 14.34
C LEU A 189 7.28 15.70 13.49
N ASN A 190 7.28 16.30 12.30
CA ASN A 190 8.43 16.28 11.41
C ASN A 190 8.77 17.69 10.91
N PHE A 191 10.06 17.95 10.78
CA PHE A 191 10.61 19.15 10.17
C PHE A 191 11.67 18.74 9.15
N GLY A 192 11.69 19.40 8.00
CA GLY A 192 12.53 18.99 6.90
C GLY A 192 12.83 20.07 5.88
N LEU A 193 13.81 19.77 5.06
CA LEU A 193 14.23 20.57 3.92
C LEU A 193 13.87 19.86 2.63
N THR A 194 13.61 20.64 1.59
CA THR A 194 13.41 20.16 0.22
C THR A 194 14.43 20.85 -0.67
N TYR A 195 15.04 20.12 -1.59
CA TYR A 195 15.99 20.67 -2.55
C TYR A 195 15.57 20.32 -3.97
N ASP A 196 15.52 21.34 -4.81
CA ASP A 196 15.25 21.21 -6.24
C ASP A 196 16.54 20.85 -6.98
N LEU A 197 16.59 19.65 -7.57
CA LEU A 197 17.82 19.13 -8.21
C LEU A 197 18.06 19.74 -9.60
N ASP A 198 17.02 20.34 -10.20
CA ASP A 198 17.08 20.92 -11.52
C ASP A 198 17.02 22.45 -11.41
N GLU A 199 18.19 23.08 -11.38
CA GLU A 199 18.33 24.54 -11.41
C GLU A 199 17.73 25.11 -12.71
N GLY A 200 16.83 26.09 -12.61
CA GLY A 200 16.57 27.03 -13.71
C GLY A 200 15.27 26.89 -14.54
N GLY A 201 14.42 25.89 -14.31
CA GLY A 201 13.16 25.75 -15.08
C GLY A 201 11.89 26.03 -14.26
N LYS A 202 11.23 27.19 -14.45
CA LYS A 202 9.81 27.34 -14.06
C LYS A 202 8.95 26.63 -15.10
N HIS A 203 8.54 25.40 -14.81
CA HIS A 203 7.61 24.68 -15.67
C HIS A 203 6.17 25.08 -15.35
N SER A 204 5.42 25.39 -16.40
CA SER A 204 4.00 25.67 -16.27
C SER A 204 3.20 24.36 -16.26
N TYR A 205 2.19 24.28 -15.41
CA TYR A 205 1.25 23.17 -15.43
C TYR A 205 0.43 23.21 -16.72
N LEU A 206 0.45 22.09 -17.45
CA LEU A 206 -0.35 21.91 -18.66
C LEU A 206 -1.83 21.81 -18.26
N LYS A 207 -2.66 22.67 -18.85
CA LYS A 207 -4.10 22.65 -18.61
C LYS A 207 -4.69 21.37 -19.22
N PRO A 208 -5.53 20.63 -18.48
CA PRO A 208 -6.21 19.48 -19.05
C PRO A 208 -7.17 19.96 -20.15
N GLU A 209 -7.14 19.30 -21.30
CA GLU A 209 -8.16 19.48 -22.33
C GLU A 209 -9.54 19.05 -21.79
N LYS A 210 -10.61 19.63 -22.32
CA LYS A 210 -11.97 19.17 -22.04
C LYS A 210 -12.11 17.76 -22.61
N LYS A 211 -12.30 16.77 -21.74
CA LYS A 211 -12.38 15.37 -22.14
C LYS A 211 -13.79 14.81 -22.00
N GLU A 212 -14.12 13.90 -22.90
CA GLU A 212 -15.40 13.22 -22.92
C GLU A 212 -15.64 12.38 -21.67
N LYS A 213 -16.94 12.19 -21.36
CA LYS A 213 -17.40 11.39 -20.24
C LYS A 213 -17.10 9.91 -20.50
N ILE A 214 -16.14 9.34 -19.78
CA ILE A 214 -15.87 7.90 -19.85
C ILE A 214 -16.99 7.15 -19.14
N THR A 215 -17.84 6.46 -19.89
CA THR A 215 -18.76 5.45 -19.36
C THR A 215 -18.49 4.13 -20.07
N GLY A 216 -18.53 3.02 -19.34
CA GLY A 216 -18.29 1.69 -19.87
C GLY A 216 -19.46 0.75 -19.61
N PRO A 217 -19.55 -0.38 -20.34
CA PRO A 217 -20.48 -1.46 -19.98
C PRO A 217 -20.14 -2.02 -18.61
N ILE A 218 -21.05 -2.81 -18.05
CA ILE A 218 -20.74 -3.65 -16.90
C ILE A 218 -19.72 -4.70 -17.38
N ARG A 219 -18.63 -4.86 -16.63
CA ARG A 219 -17.59 -5.85 -16.90
C ARG A 219 -17.57 -6.91 -15.81
N TYR A 220 -17.24 -8.14 -16.18
CA TYR A 220 -17.17 -9.24 -15.24
C TYR A 220 -15.72 -9.58 -14.95
N ASN A 221 -15.42 -9.90 -13.71
CA ASN A 221 -14.06 -10.15 -13.26
C ASN A 221 -14.02 -11.46 -12.50
N LEU A 222 -13.03 -12.28 -12.83
CA LEU A 222 -12.67 -13.48 -12.09
C LEU A 222 -11.26 -13.27 -11.54
N VAL A 223 -11.07 -13.55 -10.25
CA VAL A 223 -9.79 -13.34 -9.57
C VAL A 223 -9.46 -14.53 -8.70
N LEU A 224 -8.25 -15.04 -8.86
CA LEU A 224 -7.63 -15.94 -7.90
C LEU A 224 -6.69 -15.13 -7.03
N ARG A 225 -6.85 -15.23 -5.72
CA ARG A 225 -5.95 -14.64 -4.72
C ARG A 225 -5.34 -15.72 -3.86
N GLY A 226 -4.14 -15.49 -3.38
CA GLY A 226 -3.49 -16.37 -2.42
C GLY A 226 -2.39 -15.68 -1.65
N GLY A 227 -1.90 -16.38 -0.65
CA GLY A 227 -0.86 -15.90 0.24
C GLY A 227 -0.60 -16.92 1.34
N VAL A 228 0.13 -16.48 2.36
CA VAL A 228 0.44 -17.28 3.54
C VAL A 228 0.14 -16.44 4.77
N ASN A 229 -0.51 -17.02 5.76
CA ASN A 229 -0.78 -16.37 7.04
C ASN A 229 -0.77 -17.38 8.19
N GLU A 230 -0.78 -16.85 9.41
CA GLU A 230 -0.85 -17.58 10.68
C GLU A 230 -2.02 -17.04 11.51
N SER A 231 -2.53 -17.85 12.45
CA SER A 231 -3.52 -17.37 13.43
C SER A 231 -2.87 -16.45 14.47
N ASP A 232 -3.65 -15.78 15.31
CA ASP A 232 -3.08 -14.95 16.38
C ASP A 232 -2.41 -15.77 17.50
N VAL A 233 -2.53 -17.11 17.46
CA VAL A 233 -1.85 -18.02 18.38
C VAL A 233 -0.40 -18.19 17.92
N VAL A 234 0.54 -17.71 18.74
CA VAL A 234 1.98 -17.78 18.48
C VAL A 234 2.44 -19.24 18.37
N ASN A 235 3.17 -19.55 17.29
CA ASN A 235 3.63 -20.90 16.94
C ASN A 235 2.50 -21.86 16.53
N SER A 236 1.36 -21.36 16.06
CA SER A 236 0.31 -22.20 15.45
C SER A 236 0.66 -22.64 14.03
N GLY A 237 1.62 -21.98 13.39
CA GLY A 237 2.13 -22.36 12.08
C GLY A 237 1.56 -21.52 10.94
N ARG A 238 2.30 -21.50 9.82
CA ARG A 238 1.95 -20.69 8.64
C ARG A 238 1.33 -21.56 7.57
N TYR A 239 0.18 -21.14 7.07
CA TYR A 239 -0.61 -21.90 6.12
C TYR A 239 -0.89 -21.08 4.87
N GLY A 240 -0.80 -21.72 3.71
CA GLY A 240 -1.26 -21.12 2.46
C GLY A 240 -2.77 -20.98 2.45
N PHE A 241 -3.27 -19.89 1.88
CA PHE A 241 -4.70 -19.71 1.62
C PHE A 241 -4.94 -19.37 0.16
N TYR A 242 -6.18 -19.56 -0.28
CA TYR A 242 -6.63 -19.07 -1.58
C TYR A 242 -8.06 -18.57 -1.51
N ILE A 243 -8.36 -17.60 -2.37
CA ILE A 243 -9.66 -16.94 -2.45
C ILE A 243 -10.05 -16.85 -3.92
N LEU A 244 -11.25 -17.32 -4.24
CA LEU A 244 -11.85 -17.16 -5.55
C LEU A 244 -12.86 -16.03 -5.48
N SER A 245 -12.61 -14.95 -6.22
CA SER A 245 -13.52 -13.81 -6.31
C SER A 245 -14.17 -13.75 -7.69
N ALA A 246 -15.48 -13.52 -7.73
CA ALA A 246 -16.21 -13.20 -8.95
C ALA A 246 -17.03 -11.93 -8.73
N TYR A 247 -16.87 -10.93 -9.59
CA TYR A 247 -17.57 -9.65 -9.43
C TYR A 247 -17.86 -8.92 -10.74
N ALA A 248 -18.96 -8.18 -10.74
CA ALA A 248 -19.27 -7.20 -11.76
C ALA A 248 -18.74 -5.83 -11.36
N ASP A 249 -18.16 -5.08 -12.31
CA ASP A 249 -17.79 -3.69 -12.12
C ASP A 249 -18.44 -2.75 -13.14
N LYS A 250 -18.89 -1.59 -12.68
CA LYS A 250 -19.44 -0.53 -13.51
C LYS A 250 -18.60 0.73 -13.38
N ARG A 251 -17.97 1.13 -14.49
CA ARG A 251 -17.26 2.41 -14.57
C ARG A 251 -18.25 3.57 -14.52
N LEU A 252 -18.13 4.42 -13.49
CA LEU A 252 -18.93 5.63 -13.32
C LEU A 252 -18.29 6.85 -13.97
N GLY A 253 -16.98 6.80 -14.20
CA GLY A 253 -16.23 7.91 -14.79
C GLY A 253 -14.76 7.57 -14.99
N ARG A 254 -13.94 8.61 -15.18
CA ARG A 254 -12.49 8.46 -15.30
C ARG A 254 -11.85 7.90 -14.02
N LYS A 255 -12.31 8.34 -12.86
CA LYS A 255 -11.72 8.02 -11.57
C LYS A 255 -12.34 6.84 -10.85
N SER A 256 -13.59 6.49 -11.13
CA SER A 256 -14.35 5.60 -10.24
C SER A 256 -15.08 4.49 -10.99
N ALA A 257 -15.04 3.30 -10.41
CA ALA A 257 -15.95 2.20 -10.69
C ALA A 257 -16.53 1.65 -9.39
N LEU A 258 -17.76 1.16 -9.46
CA LEU A 258 -18.39 0.39 -8.39
C LEU A 258 -18.28 -1.10 -8.69
N GLN A 259 -18.14 -1.90 -7.65
CA GLN A 259 -18.02 -3.35 -7.70
C GLN A 259 -19.12 -4.00 -6.86
N ILE A 260 -19.64 -5.12 -7.33
CA ILE A 260 -20.48 -6.03 -6.54
C ILE A 260 -20.11 -7.46 -6.89
N GLY A 261 -19.93 -8.31 -5.90
CA GLY A 261 -19.52 -9.69 -6.14
C GLY A 261 -19.50 -10.57 -4.91
N GLY A 262 -18.89 -11.72 -5.09
CA GLY A 262 -18.73 -12.73 -4.04
C GLY A 262 -17.31 -13.29 -3.99
N ASP A 263 -16.98 -13.82 -2.82
CA ASP A 263 -15.70 -14.43 -2.49
C ASP A 263 -15.93 -15.82 -1.88
N LEU A 264 -15.16 -16.81 -2.32
CA LEU A 264 -15.02 -18.12 -1.68
C LEU A 264 -13.65 -18.19 -1.00
N PHE A 265 -13.63 -18.39 0.32
CA PHE A 265 -12.42 -18.33 1.12
C PHE A 265 -11.99 -19.72 1.60
N TYR A 266 -10.73 -20.05 1.33
CA TYR A 266 -10.05 -21.25 1.84
C TYR A 266 -8.86 -20.80 2.68
N SER A 267 -9.14 -20.38 3.91
CA SER A 267 -8.15 -19.90 4.88
C SER A 267 -7.66 -21.05 5.76
N ASN A 268 -6.64 -21.80 5.32
CA ASN A 268 -6.25 -23.04 6.00
C ASN A 268 -5.77 -22.86 7.45
N PHE A 269 -5.26 -21.68 7.83
CA PHE A 269 -4.89 -21.40 9.23
C PHE A 269 -6.08 -21.57 10.20
N LEU A 270 -7.31 -21.38 9.72
CA LEU A 270 -8.51 -21.56 10.54
C LEU A 270 -8.70 -23.02 10.96
N LYS A 271 -8.21 -24.00 10.19
CA LYS A 271 -8.30 -25.42 10.61
C LYS A 271 -7.55 -25.66 11.92
N GLU A 272 -6.33 -25.13 12.01
CA GLU A 272 -5.54 -25.24 13.23
C GLU A 272 -6.14 -24.43 14.37
N LEU A 273 -6.65 -23.23 14.07
CA LEU A 273 -7.31 -22.42 15.09
C LEU A 273 -8.54 -23.13 15.66
N ILE A 274 -9.41 -23.69 14.81
CA ILE A 274 -10.59 -24.48 15.20
C ILE A 274 -10.17 -25.67 16.07
N ARG A 275 -9.18 -26.44 15.62
CA ARG A 275 -8.65 -27.57 16.39
C ARG A 275 -8.13 -27.13 17.75
N PHE A 276 -7.30 -26.09 17.79
CA PHE A 276 -6.74 -25.55 19.02
C PHE A 276 -7.85 -25.10 19.99
N ARG A 277 -8.85 -24.38 19.49
CA ARG A 277 -10.01 -23.91 20.25
C ARG A 277 -10.83 -25.07 20.82
N SER A 278 -11.16 -26.06 20.00
CA SER A 278 -11.94 -27.24 20.41
C SER A 278 -11.28 -28.08 21.52
N ILE A 279 -9.95 -28.05 21.63
CA ILE A 279 -9.18 -28.81 22.62
C ILE A 279 -8.89 -27.97 23.87
N SER A 280 -8.54 -26.69 23.67
CA SER A 280 -7.99 -25.85 24.74
C SER A 280 -9.04 -25.00 25.45
N PHE A 281 -10.19 -24.76 24.82
CA PHE A 281 -11.30 -23.97 25.35
C PHE A 281 -12.64 -24.69 25.16
N PRO A 282 -12.90 -25.81 25.88
CA PRO A 282 -14.15 -26.58 25.76
C PRO A 282 -15.42 -25.75 26.01
N GLU A 283 -15.32 -24.67 26.78
CA GLU A 283 -16.39 -23.72 27.06
C GLU A 283 -16.86 -22.93 25.83
N GLU A 284 -16.09 -22.90 24.75
CA GLU A 284 -16.50 -22.27 23.48
C GLU A 284 -17.39 -23.18 22.62
N GLU A 285 -17.54 -24.46 23.00
CA GLU A 285 -18.40 -25.46 22.35
C GLU A 285 -18.15 -25.61 20.83
N VAL A 286 -16.91 -25.33 20.38
CA VAL A 286 -16.52 -25.45 18.98
C VAL A 286 -16.19 -26.90 18.65
N ALA A 287 -16.94 -27.50 17.72
CA ALA A 287 -16.64 -28.83 17.21
C ALA A 287 -15.34 -28.84 16.39
N ALA A 288 -14.47 -29.83 16.59
CA ALA A 288 -13.18 -29.92 15.92
C ALA A 288 -13.26 -30.07 14.39
N ASP A 289 -14.42 -30.52 13.88
CA ASP A 289 -14.74 -30.70 12.46
C ASP A 289 -15.52 -29.52 11.85
N THR A 290 -15.67 -28.41 12.59
CA THR A 290 -16.29 -27.17 12.09
C THR A 290 -15.62 -26.74 10.78
N ASP A 291 -16.44 -26.39 9.79
CA ASP A 291 -15.92 -26.03 8.48
C ASP A 291 -15.21 -24.66 8.49
N PHE A 292 -13.93 -24.66 8.11
CA PHE A 292 -13.07 -23.48 8.03
C PHE A 292 -13.33 -22.59 6.81
N LYS A 293 -14.09 -23.08 5.82
CA LYS A 293 -14.40 -22.34 4.59
C LYS A 293 -15.41 -21.24 4.88
N ARG A 294 -15.31 -20.14 4.13
CA ARG A 294 -16.26 -19.02 4.22
C ARG A 294 -16.73 -18.60 2.83
N VAL A 295 -17.95 -18.08 2.74
CA VAL A 295 -18.49 -17.43 1.54
C VAL A 295 -18.94 -16.04 1.90
N GLY A 296 -18.47 -15.05 1.15
CA GLY A 296 -18.80 -13.65 1.35
C GLY A 296 -19.42 -13.01 0.12
N LEU A 297 -20.26 -12.02 0.35
CA LEU A 297 -20.70 -11.06 -0.66
C LEU A 297 -20.07 -9.70 -0.33
N PHE A 298 -19.76 -8.91 -1.35
CA PHE A 298 -19.17 -7.59 -1.15
C PHE A 298 -19.69 -6.55 -2.13
N VAL A 299 -19.63 -5.30 -1.67
CA VAL A 299 -19.67 -4.10 -2.50
C VAL A 299 -18.32 -3.40 -2.43
N GLY A 300 -17.92 -2.73 -3.50
CA GLY A 300 -16.62 -2.11 -3.55
C GLY A 300 -16.53 -0.91 -4.48
N HIS A 301 -15.40 -0.23 -4.37
CA HIS A 301 -15.02 0.91 -5.18
C HIS A 301 -13.59 0.73 -5.68
N GLU A 302 -13.39 1.12 -6.94
CA GLU A 302 -12.07 1.17 -7.55
C GLU A 302 -11.76 2.61 -7.98
N LEU A 303 -10.73 3.18 -7.38
CA LEU A 303 -10.19 4.50 -7.68
C LEU A 303 -9.02 4.39 -8.66
N PHE A 304 -9.17 4.88 -9.89
CA PHE A 304 -8.13 4.80 -10.92
C PHE A 304 -7.12 5.95 -10.79
N ILE A 305 -5.84 5.60 -10.64
CA ILE A 305 -4.72 6.55 -10.57
C ILE A 305 -3.63 6.04 -11.52
N ASN A 306 -3.52 6.67 -12.70
CA ASN A 306 -2.64 6.20 -13.78
C ASN A 306 -2.97 4.76 -14.21
N LYS A 307 -1.95 3.92 -14.41
CA LYS A 307 -2.05 2.47 -14.68
C LYS A 307 -2.36 1.63 -13.44
N MET A 308 -2.48 2.27 -12.27
CA MET A 308 -2.82 1.63 -11.01
C MET A 308 -4.22 2.04 -10.57
N SER A 309 -4.74 1.32 -9.59
CA SER A 309 -6.00 1.63 -8.95
C SER A 309 -5.94 1.22 -7.50
N ILE A 310 -6.64 1.97 -6.66
CA ILE A 310 -6.88 1.61 -5.27
C ILE A 310 -8.24 0.92 -5.23
N VAL A 311 -8.27 -0.28 -4.68
CA VAL A 311 -9.49 -1.07 -4.48
C VAL A 311 -9.86 -0.96 -3.01
N THR A 312 -11.13 -0.67 -2.75
CA THR A 312 -11.74 -0.70 -1.41
C THR A 312 -13.02 -1.52 -1.48
N GLN A 313 -13.18 -2.51 -0.60
CA GLN A 313 -14.35 -3.38 -0.58
C GLN A 313 -14.81 -3.56 0.85
N LEU A 314 -16.12 -3.65 1.01
CA LEU A 314 -16.81 -4.02 2.25
C LEU A 314 -17.66 -5.25 1.95
N GLY A 315 -17.45 -6.31 2.72
CA GLY A 315 -18.13 -7.57 2.54
C GLY A 315 -18.72 -8.14 3.82
N TYR A 316 -19.61 -9.09 3.63
CA TYR A 316 -20.36 -9.79 4.66
C TYR A 316 -20.35 -11.29 4.37
N TYR A 317 -20.03 -12.10 5.38
CA TYR A 317 -20.07 -13.56 5.23
C TYR A 317 -21.48 -14.09 5.29
N VAL A 318 -21.92 -14.70 4.19
CA VAL A 318 -23.21 -15.42 4.10
C VAL A 318 -23.08 -16.89 4.52
N TYR A 319 -21.87 -17.45 4.44
CA TYR A 319 -21.52 -18.75 5.02
C TYR A 319 -20.28 -18.58 5.89
N TYR A 320 -20.45 -18.85 7.19
CA TYR A 320 -19.48 -18.55 8.24
C TYR A 320 -19.67 -19.51 9.44
N PRO A 321 -19.21 -20.76 9.34
CA PRO A 321 -19.47 -21.79 10.36
C PRO A 321 -18.67 -21.61 11.65
N PHE A 322 -17.51 -20.95 11.59
CA PHE A 322 -16.65 -20.67 12.73
C PHE A 322 -16.56 -19.16 12.97
N ASP A 323 -16.76 -18.73 14.22
CA ASP A 323 -16.64 -17.32 14.60
C ASP A 323 -15.16 -16.89 14.72
N PHE A 324 -14.72 -16.09 13.75
CA PHE A 324 -13.39 -15.53 13.61
C PHE A 324 -13.46 -14.04 13.24
N GLU A 325 -13.25 -13.17 14.22
CA GLU A 325 -13.16 -11.72 14.04
C GLU A 325 -14.43 -11.06 13.46
N GLY A 326 -15.58 -11.73 13.58
CA GLY A 326 -16.89 -11.22 13.17
C GLY A 326 -17.24 -11.40 11.69
N ARG A 327 -18.51 -11.11 11.38
CA ARG A 327 -19.14 -11.44 10.08
C ARG A 327 -18.90 -10.46 8.94
N THR A 328 -18.30 -9.32 9.23
CA THR A 328 -17.97 -8.30 8.21
C THR A 328 -16.48 -8.28 7.97
N TYR A 329 -16.09 -8.09 6.72
CA TYR A 329 -14.69 -7.92 6.33
C TYR A 329 -14.54 -6.72 5.41
N ASN A 330 -13.36 -6.12 5.42
CA ASN A 330 -12.96 -5.08 4.49
C ASN A 330 -11.70 -5.49 3.74
N ARG A 331 -11.57 -5.01 2.51
CA ARG A 331 -10.39 -5.25 1.67
C ARG A 331 -9.92 -3.93 1.07
N ILE A 332 -8.65 -3.60 1.28
CA ILE A 332 -8.02 -2.41 0.70
C ILE A 332 -6.77 -2.84 -0.04
N GLY A 333 -6.50 -2.31 -1.23
CA GLY A 333 -5.26 -2.66 -1.92
C GLY A 333 -5.00 -1.94 -3.22
N LEU A 334 -3.92 -2.34 -3.86
CA LEU A 334 -3.46 -1.81 -5.13
C LEU A 334 -3.71 -2.83 -6.24
N LYS A 335 -4.23 -2.37 -7.37
CA LYS A 335 -4.49 -3.17 -8.56
C LYS A 335 -3.83 -2.50 -9.77
N ARG A 336 -3.16 -3.27 -10.60
CA ARG A 336 -2.47 -2.80 -11.81
C ARG A 336 -2.93 -3.60 -13.02
N TYR A 337 -3.33 -2.89 -14.07
CA TYR A 337 -3.74 -3.50 -15.33
C TYR A 337 -2.54 -3.76 -16.26
N PHE A 338 -2.57 -4.91 -16.92
CA PHE A 338 -1.65 -5.32 -17.96
C PHE A 338 -2.46 -5.51 -19.25
N GLY A 339 -2.61 -4.44 -20.02
CA GLY A 339 -3.60 -4.35 -21.09
C GLY A 339 -5.02 -4.19 -20.54
N ASP A 340 -6.03 -4.58 -21.32
CA ASP A 340 -7.44 -4.33 -20.97
C ASP A 340 -8.11 -5.46 -20.19
N LYS A 341 -7.52 -6.66 -20.24
CA LYS A 341 -8.14 -7.90 -19.74
C LYS A 341 -7.46 -8.45 -18.50
N VAL A 342 -6.16 -8.32 -18.34
CA VAL A 342 -5.43 -8.95 -17.23
C VAL A 342 -5.02 -7.90 -16.21
N PHE A 343 -5.11 -8.23 -14.92
CA PHE A 343 -4.59 -7.38 -13.86
C PHE A 343 -3.95 -8.21 -12.74
N GLY A 344 -2.97 -7.61 -12.08
CA GLY A 344 -2.44 -8.06 -10.80
C GLY A 344 -2.97 -7.19 -9.67
N ALA A 345 -3.08 -7.75 -8.46
CA ALA A 345 -3.51 -7.01 -7.28
C ALA A 345 -2.75 -7.46 -6.03
N ILE A 346 -2.49 -6.53 -5.13
CA ILE A 346 -2.01 -6.77 -3.77
C ILE A 346 -3.02 -6.12 -2.84
N THR A 347 -3.71 -6.93 -2.03
CA THR A 347 -4.81 -6.48 -1.18
C THR A 347 -4.61 -6.93 0.26
N LEU A 348 -4.91 -6.08 1.22
CA LEU A 348 -5.00 -6.42 2.64
C LEU A 348 -6.47 -6.70 2.95
N LYS A 349 -6.75 -7.92 3.39
CA LYS A 349 -8.05 -8.28 3.97
C LYS A 349 -8.00 -8.09 5.48
N SER A 350 -9.05 -7.52 6.03
CA SER A 350 -9.15 -7.22 7.46
C SER A 350 -10.59 -7.38 7.95
N HIS A 351 -10.72 -7.50 9.26
CA HIS A 351 -11.96 -7.44 10.01
C HIS A 351 -11.93 -6.18 10.87
N ALA A 352 -12.60 -5.13 10.41
CA ALA A 352 -12.42 -3.78 10.93
C ALA A 352 -10.93 -3.36 10.92
N ALA A 353 -10.31 -3.21 12.09
CA ALA A 353 -8.91 -2.82 12.23
C ALA A 353 -7.92 -4.01 12.30
N LYS A 354 -8.41 -5.26 12.36
CA LYS A 354 -7.56 -6.45 12.48
C LYS A 354 -7.26 -7.05 11.11
N ALA A 355 -6.00 -7.08 10.72
CA ALA A 355 -5.57 -7.70 9.48
C ALA A 355 -5.72 -9.23 9.53
N GLU A 356 -6.25 -9.86 8.48
CA GLU A 356 -6.24 -11.32 8.35
C GLU A 356 -5.08 -11.78 7.47
N ALA A 357 -4.88 -11.12 6.33
CA ALA A 357 -3.83 -11.49 5.38
C ALA A 357 -3.57 -10.41 4.32
N VAL A 358 -2.33 -10.34 3.85
CA VAL A 358 -1.99 -9.80 2.52
C VAL A 358 -2.23 -10.88 1.46
N GLU A 359 -3.02 -10.52 0.46
CA GLU A 359 -3.45 -11.35 -0.65
C GLU A 359 -2.75 -10.87 -1.93
N PHE A 360 -2.10 -11.79 -2.64
CA PHE A 360 -1.60 -11.56 -4.00
C PHE A 360 -2.59 -12.17 -4.98
N GLY A 361 -3.09 -11.37 -5.92
CA GLY A 361 -4.13 -11.79 -6.84
C GLY A 361 -3.79 -11.55 -8.31
N ILE A 362 -4.24 -12.48 -9.15
CA ILE A 362 -4.30 -12.31 -10.60
C ILE A 362 -5.75 -12.43 -11.05
N GLY A 363 -6.18 -11.52 -11.91
CA GLY A 363 -7.54 -11.48 -12.39
C GLY A 363 -7.67 -11.24 -13.87
N ILE A 364 -8.77 -11.73 -14.41
CA ILE A 364 -9.20 -11.53 -15.79
C ILE A 364 -10.50 -10.74 -15.76
N ARG A 365 -10.55 -9.69 -16.56
CA ARG A 365 -11.70 -8.85 -16.86
C ARG A 365 -12.22 -9.22 -18.24
N LEU A 366 -13.49 -9.61 -18.28
CA LEU A 366 -14.23 -10.04 -19.47
C LEU A 366 -15.02 -8.86 -20.06
#